data_AF-A0A925NGY2-F1
#
_entry.id   AF-A0A925NGY2-F1
#
_cell.length_a   1.000
_cell.length_b   1.000
_cell.length_c   1.000
_cell.angle_alpha   90.00
_cell.angle_beta   90.00
_cell.angle_gamma   90.00
#
_symmetry.space_group_name_H-M   'P 1'
#
loop_
_entity.id
_entity.type
_entity.pdbx_description
1 polymer ?
#
loop_
_entity_poly.entity_id
_entity_poly.type
_entity_poly.pdbx_seq_one_letter_code
_entity_poly.pdbx_strand_id
1 'polypeptide(L)' 'MLDKDYGIGVRAGLHCAALSHATLGTLQHGLVRVSFGYFNSEQEVNDLARAVFEISQKAAAQV' A
#
# COMPACT_ATOMS: atom_id res chain seq x y z
N MET A 1 -0.87 -2.91 10.31
CA MET A 1 -0.13 -3.27 9.08
C MET A 1 -1.04 -4.10 8.18
N LEU A 2 -0.98 -3.92 6.85
CA LEU A 2 -1.90 -4.57 5.89
C LEU A 2 -1.79 -6.11 5.88
N ASP A 3 -0.59 -6.65 5.98
CA ASP A 3 -0.31 -8.09 5.99
C ASP A 3 -0.85 -8.77 7.27
N LYS A 4 -0.56 -8.19 8.44
CA LYS A 4 -0.89 -8.79 9.74
C LYS A 4 -2.35 -8.63 10.14
N ASP A 5 -2.91 -7.44 9.95
CA ASP A 5 -4.23 -7.10 10.50
C ASP A 5 -5.36 -7.38 9.49
N TYR A 6 -5.03 -7.40 8.20
CA TYR A 6 -6.01 -7.53 7.12
C TYR A 6 -5.73 -8.72 6.20
N GLY A 7 -4.59 -9.41 6.33
CA GLY A 7 -4.21 -10.53 5.46
C GLY A 7 -3.85 -10.12 4.02
N ILE A 8 -3.51 -8.84 3.78
CA ILE A 8 -3.31 -8.29 2.44
C ILE A 8 -1.82 -8.16 2.14
N GLY A 9 -1.34 -8.98 1.19
CA GLY A 9 0.03 -8.93 0.71
C GLY A 9 0.30 -7.74 -0.22
N VAL A 10 1.16 -6.82 0.22
CA VAL A 10 1.64 -5.68 -0.59
C VAL A 10 3.16 -5.59 -0.56
N ARG A 11 3.77 -4.84 -1.48
CA ARG A 11 5.20 -4.57 -1.47
C ARG A 11 5.47 -3.11 -1.11
N ALA A 12 6.28 -2.87 -0.10
CA ALA A 12 6.74 -1.53 0.28
C ALA A 12 8.19 -1.29 -0.19
N GLY A 13 8.57 -0.01 -0.32
CA GLY A 13 9.95 0.43 -0.54
C GLY A 13 10.15 1.11 -1.89
N LEU A 14 11.33 0.90 -2.48
CA LEU A 14 11.77 1.56 -3.73
C LEU A 14 11.55 0.73 -5.00
N HIS A 15 11.08 -0.52 -4.87
CA HIS A 15 10.71 -1.39 -6.01
C HIS A 15 11.82 -1.59 -7.06
N CYS A 16 13.10 -1.52 -6.66
CA CYS A 16 14.25 -1.52 -7.56
C CYS A 16 14.24 -0.39 -8.62
N ALA A 17 13.50 0.69 -8.37
CA ALA A 17 13.27 1.80 -9.29
C ALA A 17 13.68 3.14 -8.66
N ALA A 18 14.88 3.21 -8.08
CA ALA A 18 15.34 4.39 -7.32
C ALA A 18 15.26 5.70 -8.11
N LEU A 19 15.54 5.68 -9.42
CA LEU A 19 15.41 6.86 -10.28
C LEU A 19 13.96 7.35 -10.38
N SER A 20 12.98 6.45 -10.53
CA SER A 20 11.56 6.81 -10.54
C SER A 20 11.13 7.38 -9.19
N HIS A 21 11.62 6.81 -8.08
CA HIS A 21 11.37 7.36 -6.75
C HIS A 21 12.00 8.74 -6.56
N ALA A 22 13.16 9.03 -7.17
CA ALA A 22 13.77 10.36 -7.16
C ALA A 22 12.88 11.37 -7.89
N THR A 23 12.37 11.03 -9.07
CA THR A 23 11.44 11.87 -9.83
C THR A 23 10.14 12.14 -9.07
N LEU A 24 9.62 11.14 -8.35
CA LEU A 24 8.39 11.27 -7.55
C LEU A 24 8.61 11.91 -6.17
N GLY A 25 9.85 12.26 -5.79
CA GLY A 25 10.17 12.82 -4.47
C GLY A 25 9.98 11.82 -3.31
N THR A 26 10.03 10.51 -3.59
CA THR A 26 9.72 9.45 -2.62
C THR A 26 10.96 8.64 -2.20
N LEU A 27 12.17 9.14 -2.40
CA LEU A 27 13.41 8.43 -2.04
C LEU A 27 13.52 8.08 -0.55
N GLN A 28 13.03 8.97 0.34
CA GLN A 28 13.22 8.83 1.78
C GLN A 28 12.29 7.76 2.40
N HIS A 29 11.05 7.68 1.91
CA HIS A 29 10.00 6.84 2.50
C HIS A 29 9.52 5.72 1.56
N GLY A 30 9.90 5.77 0.28
CA GLY A 30 9.40 4.86 -0.74
C GLY A 30 7.89 5.01 -0.95
N LEU A 31 7.28 3.94 -1.45
CA LEU A 31 5.84 3.79 -1.67
C LEU A 31 5.37 2.40 -1.25
N VAL A 32 4.06 2.22 -1.15
CA VAL A 32 3.41 0.91 -1.10
C VAL A 32 2.81 0.62 -2.47
N ARG A 33 3.14 -0.53 -3.05
CA ARG A 33 2.62 -0.99 -4.34
C ARG A 33 1.70 -2.20 -4.15
N VAL A 34 0.50 -2.06 -4.70
CA VAL A 34 -0.46 -3.15 -4.89
C VAL A 34 -0.32 -3.66 -6.32
N SER A 35 -0.42 -4.96 -6.54
CA SER A 35 -0.25 -5.57 -7.86
C SER A 35 -1.31 -6.64 -8.06
N PHE A 36 -2.32 -6.33 -8.87
CA PHE A 36 -3.39 -7.26 -9.20
C PHE A 36 -2.95 -8.22 -10.31
N GLY A 37 -3.45 -9.45 -10.24
CA GLY A 37 -3.30 -10.50 -11.26
C GLY A 37 -4.64 -11.15 -11.59
N TYR A 38 -4.61 -12.12 -12.50
CA TYR A 38 -5.82 -12.79 -13.01
C TYR A 38 -6.71 -13.43 -11.93
N PHE A 39 -6.10 -13.91 -10.85
CA PHE A 39 -6.82 -14.58 -9.76
C PHE A 39 -7.42 -13.61 -8.74
N ASN A 40 -7.18 -12.31 -8.87
CA ASN A 40 -7.77 -11.35 -7.96
C ASN A 40 -9.25 -11.12 -8.25
N SER A 41 -10.01 -10.82 -7.21
CA SER A 41 -11.44 -10.51 -7.29
C SER A 41 -11.75 -9.06 -6.95
N GLU A 42 -12.90 -8.55 -7.40
CA GLU A 42 -13.38 -7.23 -7.00
C GLU A 42 -13.58 -7.11 -5.48
N GLN A 43 -13.94 -8.22 -4.82
CA GLN A 43 -14.08 -8.26 -3.37
C GLN A 43 -12.74 -7.96 -2.66
N GLU A 44 -11.64 -8.55 -3.14
CA GLU A 44 -10.30 -8.27 -2.58
C GLU A 44 -9.89 -6.79 -2.79
N VAL A 45 -10.28 -6.18 -3.92
CA VAL A 45 -10.06 -4.75 -4.16
C VAL A 45 -10.84 -3.90 -3.15
N ASN A 46 -12.10 -4.25 -2.89
CA ASN A 46 -12.93 -3.56 -1.91
C ASN A 46 -12.41 -3.71 -0.48
N ASP A 47 -11.92 -4.89 -0.11
CA ASP A 47 -11.33 -5.15 1.20
C ASP A 47 -10.01 -4.39 1.39
N LEU A 48 -9.18 -4.29 0.35
CA LEU A 48 -8.00 -3.42 0.34
C LEU A 48 -8.38 -1.95 0.52
N ALA A 49 -9.37 -1.44 -0.23
CA ALA A 49 -9.81 -0.06 -0.12
C ALA A 49 -10.31 0.28 1.29
N ARG A 50 -11.09 -0.62 1.88
CA ARG A 50 -11.56 -0.49 3.28
C ARG A 50 -10.40 -0.46 4.26
N ALA A 51 -9.46 -1.39 4.13
CA ALA A 51 -8.29 -1.47 5.02
C ALA A 51 -7.44 -0.18 4.96
N VAL A 52 -7.19 0.35 3.76
CA VAL A 52 -6.44 1.61 3.58
C VAL A 52 -7.18 2.78 4.21
N PHE A 53 -8.51 2.86 4.05
CA PHE A 53 -9.33 3.91 4.67
C PHE A 53 -9.29 3.83 6.20
N GLU A 54 -9.40 2.64 6.79
CA GLU A 54 -9.29 2.48 8.24
C GLU A 54 -7.92 2.88 8.78
N ILE A 55 -6.85 2.53 8.04
CA ILE A 55 -5.48 2.93 8.39
C ILE A 55 -5.33 4.45 8.33
N SER A 56 -5.89 5.14 7.32
CA SER A 56 -5.80 6.60 7.23
C SER A 56 -6.50 7.30 8.38
N GLN A 57 -7.64 6.77 8.84
CA GLN A 57 -8.35 7.30 10.01
C GLN A 57 -7.55 7.13 11.31
N LYS A 58 -6.90 5.97 11.49
CA LYS A 58 -6.05 5.71 12.66
C LYS A 58 -4.81 6.62 12.67
N ALA A 59 -4.19 6.84 11.52
CA ALA A 59 -3.06 7.75 11.39
C ALA A 59 -3.44 9.21 11.73
N ALA A 60 -4.62 9.67 11.27
CA ALA A 60 -5.11 11.00 11.58
C ALA A 60 -5.42 11.22 13.07
N ALA A 61 -5.80 10.17 13.80
CA ALA A 61 -6.08 10.21 15.24
C ALA A 61 -4.83 10.10 16.13
N GLN A 62 -3.66 9.86 15.55
CA GLN A 62 -2.37 9.70 16.25
C GLN A 62 -1.45 10.93 16.13
N VAL A 63 -1.94 12.01 15.51
CA VAL A 63 -1.30 13.34 15.41
C VAL A 63 -2.01 14.31 16.34
#